data_AF-A0A3D3ETH3-F1
#
_entry.id   AF-A0A3D3ETH3-F1
#
_cell.length_a   1.000
_cell.length_b   1.000
_cell.length_c   1.000
_cell.angle_alpha   90.00
_cell.angle_beta   90.00
_cell.angle_gamma   90.00
#
_symmetry.space_group_name_H-M   'P 1'
#
loop_
_entity.id
_entity.type
_entity.pdbx_description
1 polymer ?
#
loop_
_entity_poly.entity_id
_entity_poly.type
_entity_poly.pdbx_seq_one_letter_code
_entity_poly.pdbx_strand_id
1 'polypeptide(L)'
;GTFERYIATIFYLYSHEESFRAKFNASKGFCAQHYKILYAESAKYLNGEEADRFLKELNKLFLDNMKRVRDDLSWFIDKFDYRYANEPWKNAKDALP
;
A
#
# COMPACT_ATOMS: atom_id res chain seq x y z
N GLY A 1 -4.57 -23.99 0.62
CA GLY A 1 -4.83 -23.65 2.02
C GLY A 1 -5.81 -22.48 2.16
N THR A 2 -6.08 -22.03 3.38
CA THR A 2 -6.99 -20.90 3.64
C THR A 2 -6.43 -19.57 3.13
N PHE A 3 -5.10 -19.41 3.14
CA PHE A 3 -4.44 -18.20 2.68
C PHE A 3 -4.60 -17.98 1.16
N GLU A 4 -4.40 -19.01 0.33
CA GLU A 4 -4.59 -18.87 -1.12
C GLU A 4 -6.04 -18.53 -1.48
N ARG A 5 -7.01 -19.02 -0.69
CA ARG A 5 -8.42 -18.63 -0.84
C ARG A 5 -8.62 -17.14 -0.59
N TYR A 6 -7.98 -16.56 0.43
CA TYR A 6 -8.07 -15.11 0.67
C TYR A 6 -7.46 -14.29 -0.46
N ILE A 7 -6.33 -14.73 -1.02
CA ILE A 7 -5.74 -14.08 -2.20
C ILE A 7 -6.71 -14.13 -3.39
N ALA A 8 -7.32 -15.29 -3.65
CA ALA A 8 -8.35 -15.42 -4.69
C ALA A 8 -9.57 -14.52 -4.40
N THR A 9 -10.01 -14.40 -3.14
CA THR A 9 -11.12 -13.52 -2.75
C THR A 9 -10.79 -12.06 -3.02
N ILE A 10 -9.55 -11.60 -2.80
CA ILE A 10 -9.15 -10.22 -3.13
C ILE A 10 -9.40 -9.94 -4.61
N PHE A 11 -8.97 -10.84 -5.51
CA PHE A 11 -9.17 -10.66 -6.95
C PHE A 11 -10.64 -10.74 -7.34
N TYR A 12 -11.39 -11.69 -6.76
CA TYR A 12 -12.82 -11.79 -6.97
C TYR A 12 -13.55 -10.49 -6.60
N LEU A 13 -13.30 -9.95 -5.40
CA LEU A 13 -13.90 -8.70 -4.95
C LEU A 13 -13.42 -7.52 -5.79
N TYR A 14 -12.16 -7.51 -6.21
CA TYR A 14 -11.62 -6.46 -7.07
C TYR A 14 -12.31 -6.40 -8.43
N SER A 15 -12.62 -7.53 -9.07
CA SER A 15 -13.37 -7.55 -10.33
C SER A 15 -14.84 -7.15 -10.15
N HIS A 16 -15.50 -7.63 -9.09
CA HIS A 16 -16.95 -7.55 -8.98
C HIS A 16 -17.47 -6.34 -8.19
N GLU A 17 -16.67 -5.75 -7.29
CA GLU A 17 -17.13 -4.73 -6.35
C GLU A 17 -16.37 -3.41 -6.49
N GLU A 18 -17.06 -2.37 -6.94
CA GLU A 18 -16.50 -1.02 -7.01
C GLU A 18 -16.12 -0.45 -5.64
N SER A 19 -16.97 -0.71 -4.63
CA SER A 19 -16.71 -0.30 -3.25
C SER A 19 -15.44 -0.93 -2.70
N PHE A 20 -15.12 -2.18 -3.10
CA PHE A 20 -13.88 -2.83 -2.74
C PHE A 20 -12.68 -2.17 -3.44
N ARG A 21 -12.77 -1.87 -4.74
CA ARG A 21 -11.72 -1.12 -5.45
C ARG A 21 -11.43 0.24 -4.81
N ALA A 22 -12.47 0.94 -4.36
CA ALA A 22 -12.31 2.20 -3.64
C ALA A 22 -11.57 2.00 -2.31
N LYS A 23 -11.94 0.98 -1.53
CA LYS A 23 -11.26 0.61 -0.27
C LYS A 23 -9.81 0.19 -0.50
N PHE A 24 -9.55 -0.59 -1.55
CA PHE A 24 -8.21 -1.02 -1.93
C PHE A 24 -7.31 0.19 -2.19
N ASN A 25 -7.77 1.15 -3.01
CA ASN A 25 -7.04 2.37 -3.35
C ASN A 25 -6.93 3.38 -2.20
N ALA A 26 -7.81 3.32 -1.21
CA ALA A 26 -7.73 4.14 0.01
C ALA A 26 -6.84 3.52 1.11
N SER A 27 -6.38 2.28 0.93
CA SER A 27 -5.55 1.60 1.93
C SER A 27 -4.11 2.14 1.99
N LYS A 28 -3.39 1.79 3.06
CA LYS A 28 -1.93 2.04 3.17
C LYS A 28 -1.09 1.01 2.40
N GLY A 29 -1.70 0.24 1.50
CA GLY A 29 -1.04 -0.81 0.71
C GLY A 29 -0.79 -2.09 1.50
N PHE A 30 0.20 -2.85 1.04
CA PHE A 30 0.54 -4.18 1.55
C PHE A 30 2.03 -4.26 1.87
N CYS A 31 2.42 -5.14 2.79
CA CYS A 31 3.85 -5.41 3.01
C CYS A 31 4.48 -6.01 1.73
N ALA A 32 5.81 -5.87 1.59
CA ALA A 32 6.52 -6.29 0.39
C ALA A 32 6.24 -7.74 -0.04
N GLN A 33 6.09 -8.64 0.93
CA GLN A 33 5.76 -10.04 0.67
C GLN A 33 4.36 -10.22 0.07
N HIS A 34 3.35 -9.56 0.64
CA HIS A 34 1.99 -9.62 0.11
C HIS A 34 1.86 -8.88 -1.22
N TYR A 35 2.57 -7.77 -1.41
CA TYR A 35 2.69 -7.11 -2.71
C TYR A 35 3.21 -8.08 -3.79
N LYS A 36 4.30 -8.81 -3.51
CA LYS A 36 4.88 -9.78 -4.46
C LYS A 36 3.88 -10.88 -4.84
N ILE A 37 3.13 -11.38 -3.86
CA ILE A 37 2.10 -12.41 -4.09
C ILE A 37 0.98 -11.85 -4.97
N LEU A 38 0.43 -10.69 -4.62
CA LEU A 38 -0.65 -10.07 -5.40
C LEU A 38 -0.21 -9.73 -6.82
N TYR A 39 1.03 -9.26 -6.99
CA TYR A 39 1.61 -9.00 -8.31
C TYR A 39 1.67 -10.28 -9.15
N ALA A 40 2.27 -11.36 -8.63
CA ALA A 40 2.51 -12.60 -9.37
C ALA A 40 1.22 -13.39 -9.67
N GLU A 41 0.24 -13.32 -8.77
CA GLU A 41 -1.00 -14.10 -8.90
C GLU A 41 -2.07 -13.37 -9.71
N SER A 42 -1.98 -12.05 -9.91
CA SER A 42 -3.00 -11.24 -10.58
C SER A 42 -3.46 -11.79 -11.94
N ALA A 43 -2.52 -12.16 -12.81
CA ALA A 43 -2.80 -12.68 -14.14
C ALA A 43 -3.49 -14.06 -14.15
N LYS A 44 -3.52 -14.77 -13.03
CA LYS A 44 -4.25 -16.05 -12.91
C LYS A 44 -5.74 -15.85 -12.64
N TYR A 45 -6.11 -14.73 -12.02
CA TYR A 45 -7.47 -14.47 -11.53
C TYR A 45 -8.18 -13.33 -12.27
N LEU A 46 -7.43 -12.42 -12.89
CA LEU A 46 -7.95 -11.26 -13.61
C LEU A 46 -7.71 -11.42 -15.11
N ASN A 47 -8.62 -10.88 -15.93
CA ASN A 47 -8.37 -10.78 -17.37
C ASN A 47 -7.32 -9.70 -17.68
N GLY A 48 -6.82 -9.63 -18.93
CA GLY A 48 -5.71 -8.73 -19.29
C GLY A 48 -5.92 -7.26 -18.92
N GLU A 49 -7.10 -6.71 -19.20
CA GLU A 49 -7.41 -5.30 -18.88
C GLU A 49 -7.55 -5.08 -17.36
N GLU A 50 -8.22 -6.01 -16.68
CA GLU A 50 -8.38 -5.97 -15.22
C GLU A 50 -7.04 -6.11 -14.50
N ALA A 51 -6.16 -7.00 -14.97
CA ALA A 51 -4.83 -7.23 -14.44
C ALA A 51 -3.96 -5.97 -14.61
N ASP A 52 -3.97 -5.35 -15.78
CA ASP A 52 -3.22 -4.11 -16.03
C ASP A 52 -3.66 -2.97 -15.12
N ARG A 53 -4.98 -2.79 -14.96
CA ARG A 53 -5.55 -1.80 -14.02
C ARG A 53 -5.15 -2.12 -12.58
N PHE A 54 -5.32 -3.37 -12.16
CA PHE A 54 -4.96 -3.82 -10.82
C PHE A 54 -3.48 -3.59 -10.51
N LEU A 55 -2.59 -4.00 -11.42
CA LEU A 55 -1.14 -3.84 -11.25
C LEU A 55 -0.74 -2.36 -11.19
N LYS A 56 -1.37 -1.51 -12.00
CA LYS A 56 -1.14 -0.06 -11.94
C LYS A 56 -1.50 0.52 -10.58
N GLU A 57 -2.65 0.14 -10.03
CA GLU A 57 -3.13 0.57 -8.72
C GLU A 57 -2.27 0.00 -7.58
N LEU A 58 -1.95 -1.30 -7.62
CA LEU A 58 -1.09 -1.97 -6.64
C LEU A 58 0.31 -1.33 -6.59
N ASN A 59 0.92 -1.07 -7.75
CA ASN A 59 2.24 -0.45 -7.84
C ASN A 59 2.22 0.97 -7.29
N LYS A 60 1.18 1.75 -7.61
CA LYS A 60 1.01 3.10 -7.08
C LYS A 60 0.91 3.08 -5.57
N LEU A 61 0.03 2.25 -5.01
CA LEU A 61 -0.13 2.11 -3.56
C LEU A 61 1.18 1.72 -2.87
N PHE A 62 1.91 0.76 -3.43
CA PHE A 62 3.17 0.31 -2.87
C PHE A 62 4.23 1.42 -2.87
N LEU A 63 4.44 2.08 -4.01
CA LEU A 63 5.45 3.14 -4.13
C LEU A 63 5.12 4.37 -3.29
N ASP A 64 3.86 4.80 -3.27
CA ASP A 64 3.44 5.97 -2.49
C ASP A 64 3.57 5.72 -0.98
N ASN A 65 3.22 4.52 -0.51
CA ASN A 65 3.38 4.18 0.91
C ASN A 65 4.85 3.95 1.30
N MET A 66 5.67 3.37 0.43
CA MET A 66 7.11 3.25 0.69
C MET A 66 7.80 4.62 0.77
N LYS A 67 7.40 5.57 -0.09
CA LYS A 67 7.86 6.97 0.01
C LYS A 67 7.43 7.59 1.33
N ARG A 68 6.15 7.45 1.71
CA ARG A 68 5.64 7.96 2.99
C ARG A 68 6.46 7.43 4.18
N VAL A 69 6.69 6.11 4.25
CA VAL A 69 7.48 5.50 5.33
C VAL A 69 8.91 6.03 5.37
N ARG A 70 9.56 6.19 4.21
CA ARG A 70 10.90 6.80 4.12
C ARG A 70 10.88 8.25 4.63
N ASP A 71 9.91 9.04 4.19
CA ASP A 71 9.82 10.45 4.54
C ASP A 71 9.50 10.62 6.04
N ASP A 72 8.67 9.74 6.61
CA ASP A 72 8.39 9.67 8.05
C ASP A 72 9.69 9.37 8.85
N LEU A 73 10.55 8.48 8.35
CA LEU A 73 11.84 8.16 8.97
C LEU A 73 12.83 9.33 8.90
N SER A 74 12.96 9.97 7.73
CA SER A 74 13.82 11.15 7.58
C SER A 74 13.42 12.25 8.56
N TRP A 75 12.12 12.48 8.70
CA TRP A 75 11.59 13.51 9.58
C TRP A 75 11.75 13.16 11.07
N PHE A 76 11.64 11.87 11.43
CA PHE A 76 11.98 11.40 12.77
C PHE A 76 13.45 11.72 13.11
N ILE A 77 14.39 11.43 12.19
CA ILE A 77 15.82 11.72 12.39
C ILE A 77 16.05 13.23 12.60
N ASP A 78 15.43 14.08 11.78
CA ASP A 78 15.56 15.53 11.86
C ASP A 78 15.06 16.11 13.19
N LYS A 79 14.01 15.51 13.79
CA LYS A 79 13.48 15.94 15.09
C LYS A 79 14.41 15.69 16.28
N PHE A 80 15.31 14.70 16.18
CA PHE A 80 16.34 14.43 17.20
C PHE A 80 17.64 15.21 16.95
N ASP A 81 17.74 15.92 15.83
CA ASP A 81 18.75 16.96 15.63
C ASP A 81 18.27 18.25 16.33
N TYR A 82 18.98 18.65 17.39
CA TYR A 82 18.69 19.82 18.21
C TYR A 82 18.56 21.14 17.41
N ARG A 83 19.06 21.17 16.17
CA ARG A 83 19.00 22.34 15.26
C ARG A 83 17.61 22.60 14.68
N TYR A 84 16.70 21.61 14.66
CA TYR A 84 15.37 21.73 14.02
C TYR A 84 14.19 21.61 15.01
N ALA A 85 14.44 21.79 16.31
CA ALA A 85 13.45 21.65 17.38
C ALA A 85 12.14 22.45 17.15
N ASN A 86 12.20 23.59 16.45
CA ASN A 86 11.08 24.51 16.24
C ASN A 86 10.26 24.28 14.95
N GLU A 87 10.57 23.27 14.13
CA GLU A 87 9.81 22.97 12.90
C GLU A 87 8.46 22.25 13.20
N PRO A 88 7.36 22.57 12.48
CA PRO A 88 6.04 22.02 12.73
C PRO A 88 5.90 20.53 12.36
N TRP A 89 5.08 19.79 13.13
CA TRP A 89 5.04 18.32 13.14
C TRP A 89 4.42 17.61 11.92
N LYS A 90 3.90 18.36 10.94
CA LYS A 90 3.18 17.86 9.74
C LYS A 90 2.42 16.54 9.98
N ASN A 91 2.68 15.48 9.21
CA ASN A 91 1.95 14.20 9.24
C ASN A 91 2.48 13.18 10.25
N ALA A 92 3.50 13.52 11.06
CA ALA A 92 4.23 12.56 11.89
C ALA A 92 3.53 12.16 13.20
N LYS A 93 2.20 12.35 13.30
CA LYS A 93 1.41 11.99 14.47
C LYS A 93 1.40 10.48 14.75
N ASP A 94 1.57 9.65 13.73
CA ASP A 94 1.59 8.18 13.84
C ASP A 94 2.92 7.62 14.40
N ALA A 95 3.96 8.44 14.55
CA ALA A 95 5.31 8.02 14.99
C ALA A 95 5.61 8.31 16.47
N LEU A 96 4.61 8.77 17.23
CA LEU A 96 4.74 9.07 18.65
C LEU A 96 4.16 7.93 19.51
N PRO A 97 4.80 7.56 20.64
CA PRO A 97 4.31 6.54 21.56
C PRO A 97 3.07 6.97 22.37
#